data_AF-A0A098BH19-F1
#
_entry.id   AF-A0A098BH19-F1
#
_cell.length_a   1.000
_cell.length_b   1.000
_cell.length_c   1.000
_cell.angle_alpha   90.00
_cell.angle_beta   90.00
_cell.angle_gamma   90.00
#
_symmetry.space_group_name_H-M   'P 1'
#
loop_
_entity.id
_entity.type
_entity.pdbx_description
1 polymer ?
#
loop_
_entity_poly.entity_id
_entity_poly.type
_entity_poly.pdbx_seq_one_letter_code
_entity_poly.pdbx_strand_id
1 'polypeptide(L)' 'MIAFNLARAAGVAASPRHARARWATLRTHLINIPARIASSARRMTLHLPTRWPWEQAWRNLFDIATGPPTATTS' A
#
# COMPACT_ATOMS: atom_id res chain seq x y z
N MET A 1 -11.90 -14.04 -7.69
CA MET A 1 -12.81 -13.02 -7.11
C MET A 1 -12.14 -12.18 -6.02
N ILE A 2 -11.46 -12.77 -5.02
CA ILE A 2 -10.87 -12.01 -3.89
C ILE A 2 -9.80 -10.98 -4.28
N ALA A 3 -8.90 -11.32 -5.21
CA ALA A 3 -7.80 -10.45 -5.59
C ALA A 3 -8.27 -9.08 -6.12
N PHE A 4 -9.29 -9.07 -6.99
CA PHE A 4 -9.87 -7.86 -7.56
C PHE A 4 -10.36 -6.89 -6.48
N ASN A 5 -11.11 -7.42 -5.50
CA ASN A 5 -11.64 -6.63 -4.40
C ASN A 5 -10.52 -6.08 -3.50
N LEU A 6 -9.49 -6.89 -3.21
CA LEU A 6 -8.33 -6.45 -2.43
C LEU A 6 -7.55 -5.34 -3.14
N ALA A 7 -7.32 -5.46 -4.45
CA ALA A 7 -6.66 -4.40 -5.21
C ALA A 7 -7.50 -3.12 -5.25
N ARG A 8 -8.83 -3.23 -5.36
CA ARG A 8 -9.71 -2.06 -5.30
C ARG A 8 -9.63 -1.38 -3.94
N ALA A 9 -9.72 -2.15 -2.86
CA ALA A 9 -9.57 -1.63 -1.49
C ALA A 9 -8.19 -0.96 -1.30
N ALA A 10 -7.13 -1.58 -1.80
CA ALA A 10 -5.78 -1.02 -1.76
C ALA A 10 -5.68 0.33 -2.51
N GLY A 11 -6.31 0.42 -3.69
CA GLY A 11 -6.37 1.67 -4.45
C GLY A 11 -7.09 2.79 -3.69
N VAL A 12 -8.19 2.47 -2.99
CA VAL A 12 -8.93 3.43 -2.15
C VAL A 12 -8.09 3.91 -0.97
N ALA A 13 -7.42 2.99 -0.27
CA ALA A 13 -6.56 3.33 0.87
C ALA A 13 -5.33 4.17 0.46
N ALA A 14 -4.78 3.94 -0.74
CA ALA A 14 -3.57 4.64 -1.18
C ALA A 14 -3.79 6.13 -1.47
N SER A 15 -4.81 6.49 -2.27
CA SER A 15 -5.18 7.88 -2.57
C SER A 15 -6.41 7.96 -3.50
N PRO A 16 -7.08 9.13 -3.61
CA PRO A 16 -8.20 9.34 -4.53
C PRO A 16 -7.88 9.04 -6.00
N ARG A 17 -6.64 9.32 -6.44
CA ARG A 17 -6.17 9.00 -7.80
C ARG A 17 -6.09 7.48 -8.03
N HIS A 18 -5.58 6.74 -7.05
CA HIS A 18 -5.44 5.28 -7.15
C HIS A 18 -6.79 4.57 -7.01
N ALA A 19 -7.77 5.16 -6.31
CA ALA A 19 -9.13 4.63 -6.22
C ALA A 19 -9.82 4.47 -7.58
N ARG A 20 -9.43 5.29 -8.58
CA ARG A 20 -9.95 5.26 -9.95
C ARG A 20 -8.99 4.59 -10.95
N ALA A 21 -7.83 4.12 -10.49
CA ALA A 21 -6.80 3.58 -11.36
C ALA A 21 -7.14 2.16 -11.84
N ARG A 22 -6.63 1.81 -13.02
CA ARG A 22 -6.74 0.44 -13.55
C ARG A 22 -5.82 -0.51 -12.77
N TRP A 23 -6.15 -1.79 -12.83
CA TRP A 23 -5.39 -2.87 -12.18
C TRP A 23 -3.88 -2.86 -12.50
N ALA A 24 -3.51 -2.62 -13.77
CA ALA A 24 -2.11 -2.55 -14.19
C ALA A 24 -1.35 -1.39 -13.52
N THR A 25 -2.00 -0.25 -13.33
CA THR A 25 -1.45 0.91 -12.64
C THR A 25 -1.24 0.61 -11.16
N LEU A 26 -2.24 0.01 -10.48
CA LEU A 26 -2.12 -0.39 -9.08
C LEU A 26 -0.97 -1.38 -8.87
N ARG A 27 -0.83 -2.36 -9.77
CA ARG A 27 0.29 -3.30 -9.73
C ARG A 27 1.64 -2.59 -9.82
N THR A 28 1.78 -1.66 -10.75
CA THR A 28 3.06 -0.97 -10.99
C THR A 28 3.40 0.03 -9.88
N HIS A 29 2.40 0.71 -9.32
CA HIS A 29 2.62 1.80 -8.37
C HIS A 29 2.60 1.35 -6.92
N LEU A 30 1.89 0.27 -6.56
CA LEU A 30 1.63 -0.07 -5.16
C LEU A 30 2.00 -1.51 -4.78
N ILE A 31 2.07 -2.45 -5.73
CA ILE A 31 2.23 -3.88 -5.43
C ILE A 31 3.62 -4.38 -5.81
N ASN A 32 4.00 -4.27 -7.08
CA ASN A 32 5.28 -4.74 -7.61
C ASN A 32 6.33 -3.62 -7.53
N ILE A 33 6.64 -3.20 -6.31
CA ILE A 33 7.50 -2.06 -6.04
C ILE A 33 8.97 -2.51 -5.91
N PRO A 34 9.95 -1.70 -6.34
CA PRO A 34 11.37 -2.05 -6.22
C PRO A 34 11.89 -1.77 -4.79
N ALA A 35 11.18 -2.26 -3.77
CA ALA A 35 11.56 -2.07 -2.37
C ALA A 35 12.42 -3.24 -1.86
N ARG A 36 13.31 -2.94 -0.92
CA ARG A 36 14.16 -3.95 -0.27
C ARG A 36 13.65 -4.22 1.14
N ILE A 37 13.46 -5.49 1.46
CA ILE A 37 13.15 -5.93 2.82
C ILE A 37 14.46 -6.20 3.55
N ALA A 38 14.66 -5.54 4.69
CA ALA A 38 15.70 -5.86 5.65
C ALA A 38 15.04 -6.47 6.89
N SER A 39 15.67 -7.50 7.49
CA SER A 39 15.24 -8.08 8.75
C SER A 39 16.40 -8.07 9.72
N SER A 40 16.17 -7.59 10.93
CA SER A 40 17.15 -7.60 12.02
C SER A 40 16.46 -7.99 13.32
N ALA A 41 16.96 -9.06 13.95
CA ALA A 41 16.32 -9.70 15.09
C ALA A 41 14.81 -9.95 14.84
N ARG A 42 13.93 -9.21 15.54
CA ARG A 42 12.47 -9.31 15.40
C ARG A 42 11.83 -8.11 14.70
N ARG A 43 12.64 -7.32 13.97
CA ARG A 43 12.21 -6.12 13.24
C ARG A 43 12.40 -6.34 11.75
N MET A 44 11.30 -6.26 11.01
CA MET A 44 11.30 -6.20 9.56
C MET A 44 11.15 -4.75 9.13
N THR A 45 12.05 -4.28 8.28
CA THR A 45 12.07 -2.90 7.77
C THR A 45 12.02 -2.94 6.25
N LEU A 46 11.05 -2.24 5.68
CA LEU A 46 10.94 -2.08 4.24
C LEU A 46 11.59 -0.75 3.83
N HIS A 47 12.66 -0.84 3.05
CA HIS A 47 13.29 0.33 2.43
C HIS A 47 12.60 0.62 1.11
N LEU A 48 11.93 1.77 1.05
CA LEU A 48 11.31 2.28 -0.17
C LEU A 48 12.35 2.91 -1.11
N PRO A 49 12.10 2.93 -2.43
CA PRO A 49 13.01 3.55 -3.37
C PRO A 49 13.08 5.06 -3.13
N THR A 50 14.28 5.63 -3.27
CA THR A 50 14.50 7.08 -3.10
C THR A 50 13.85 7.88 -4.22
N ARG A 51 13.22 9.03 -3.90
CA ARG A 51 12.54 9.92 -4.86
C ARG A 51 11.44 9.21 -5.66
N TRP A 52 10.77 8.23 -5.05
CA TRP A 52 9.74 7.46 -5.73
C TRP A 52 8.39 8.20 -5.67
N PRO A 53 7.77 8.55 -6.82
CA PRO A 53 6.57 9.40 -6.83
C PRO A 53 5.36 8.85 -6.07
N TRP A 54 5.31 7.54 -5.85
CA TRP A 54 4.19 6.85 -5.22
C TRP A 54 4.45 6.49 -3.76
N GLU A 55 5.58 6.91 -3.19
CA GLU A 55 5.99 6.62 -1.81
C GLU A 55 4.91 6.97 -0.79
N GLN A 56 4.31 8.17 -0.89
CA GLN A 56 3.26 8.59 0.03
C GLN A 56 1.99 7.77 -0.12
N ALA A 57 1.58 7.46 -1.35
CA ALA A 57 0.39 6.65 -1.61
C ALA A 57 0.57 5.21 -1.08
N TRP A 58 1.78 4.66 -1.23
CA TRP A 58 2.13 3.36 -0.68
C TRP A 58 2.13 3.37 0.86
N ARG A 59 2.70 4.41 1.49
CA ARG A 59 2.68 4.57 2.95
C ARG A 59 1.27 4.63 3.51
N ASN A 60 0.40 5.45 2.91
CA ASN A 60 -1.01 5.54 3.32
C ASN A 60 -1.69 4.16 3.29
N LEU A 61 -1.47 3.39 2.20
CA LEU A 61 -1.96 2.03 2.11
C LEU A 61 -1.40 1.14 3.22
N PHE A 62 -0.09 1.19 3.45
CA PHE A 62 0.57 0.37 4.47
C PHE A 62 0.05 0.67 5.87
N ASP A 63 -0.08 1.95 6.23
CA ASP A 63 -0.56 2.40 7.53
C ASP A 63 -2.03 1.98 7.75
N ILE A 64 -2.88 2.10 6.73
CA ILE A 64 -4.28 1.65 6.82
C ILE A 64 -4.38 0.12 6.92
N ALA A 65 -3.55 -0.62 6.17
CA ALA A 65 -3.63 -2.08 6.11
C ALA A 65 -2.99 -2.78 7.32
N THR A 66 -2.03 -2.13 7.98
CA THR A 66 -1.27 -2.72 9.10
C THR A 66 -1.48 -1.99 10.43
N GLY A 67 -2.13 -0.82 10.39
CA GLY A 67 -2.50 -0.06 11.57
C GLY A 67 -3.67 -0.68 12.35
N PRO A 68 -3.94 -0.17 13.56
CA PRO A 68 -5.09 -0.62 14.34
C PRO A 68 -6.40 -0.31 13.57
N PRO A 69 -7.42 -1.19 13.66
CA PRO A 69 -8.70 -0.92 13.04
C PRO A 69 -9.31 0.36 13.60
N THR A 70 -9.97 1.14 12.73
CA THR A 70 -10.72 2.32 13.16
C THR A 70 -11.76 1.94 14.20
N ALA A 71 -11.79 2.66 15.31
CA ALA A 71 -12.78 2.45 16.35
C ALA A 71 -14.20 2.61 15.78
N THR A 72 -15.06 1.64 16.08
CA THR A 72 -16.48 1.72 15.72
C THR A 72 -17.13 2.74 16.65
N THR A 73 -17.53 3.89 16.12
CA THR A 73 -18.41 4.81 16.85
C THR A 73 -19.84 4.27 16.73
N SER A 74 -20.42 3.88 17.87
CA SER A 74 -21.83 3.48 18.00
C SER A 74 -22.76 4.68 18.02
#